data_AF-A0A0C2BZY1-F1
#
_entry.id   AF-A0A0C2BZY1-F1
#
_cell.length_a   1.000
_cell.length_b   1.000
_cell.length_c   1.000
_cell.angle_alpha   90.00
_cell.angle_beta   90.00
_cell.angle_gamma   90.00
#
_symmetry.space_group_name_H-M   'P 1'
#
loop_
_entity.id
_entity.type
_entity.pdbx_description
1 polymer ?
#
loop_
_entity_poly.entity_id
_entity_poly.type
_entity_poly.pdbx_seq_one_letter_code
_entity_poly.pdbx_strand_id
1 'polypeptide(L)'
;SEQDTKLAEEINTNLYVDNLFMSAETAEEGVQKYRNTKRIFNDLKMNLREFMSNDESVNRDITPEYRAEGKAPKVLGIKRDTTKDALEINCEIPPVQTWTKRKY
;
A
#
# COMPACT_ATOMS: atom_id res chain seq x y z
N SER A 1 7.66 22.96 25.68
CA SER A 1 7.66 24.41 25.35
C SER A 1 6.79 24.62 24.11
N GLU A 2 6.26 25.81 23.87
CA GLU A 2 5.42 26.11 22.68
C GLU A 2 6.13 25.78 21.34
N GLN A 3 7.47 25.79 21.35
CA GLN A 3 8.31 25.36 20.22
C GLN A 3 8.27 23.84 19.99
N ASP A 4 8.25 23.03 21.05
CA ASP A 4 8.17 21.56 20.92
C ASP A 4 6.84 21.11 20.32
N THR A 5 5.75 21.82 20.62
CA THR A 5 4.42 21.55 20.06
C THR A 5 4.37 21.86 18.56
N LYS A 6 4.93 23.01 18.13
CA LYS A 6 5.02 23.35 16.70
C LYS A 6 5.88 22.37 15.92
N LEU A 7 7.01 21.95 16.49
CA LEU A 7 7.88 20.96 15.86
C LEU A 7 7.17 19.59 15.75
N ALA A 8 6.44 19.16 16.79
CA ALA A 8 5.66 17.93 16.74
C ALA A 8 4.53 17.98 15.70
N GLU A 9 3.88 19.14 15.53
CA GLU A 9 2.90 19.36 14.47
C GLU A 9 3.54 19.30 13.07
N GLU A 10 4.69 19.94 12.85
CA GLU A 10 5.43 19.83 11.59
C GLU A 10 5.84 18.38 11.31
N ILE A 11 6.38 17.67 12.30
CA ILE A 11 6.78 16.27 12.15
C ILE A 11 5.56 15.42 11.77
N ASN A 12 4.43 15.56 12.47
CA ASN A 12 3.19 14.84 12.18
C ASN A 12 2.66 15.14 10.76
N THR A 13 2.71 16.41 10.34
CA THR A 13 2.24 16.81 9.00
C THR A 13 3.16 16.26 7.89
N ASN A 14 4.44 16.06 8.19
CA ASN A 14 5.46 15.59 7.25
C ASN A 14 5.71 14.06 7.31
N LEU A 15 5.24 13.36 8.34
CA LEU A 15 5.39 11.91 8.46
C LEU A 15 4.31 11.19 7.66
N TYR A 16 4.73 10.61 6.53
CA TYR A 16 3.86 9.89 5.63
C TYR A 16 4.30 8.44 5.48
N VAL A 17 3.36 7.51 5.68
CA VAL A 17 3.60 6.09 5.44
C VAL A 17 3.06 5.77 4.06
N ASP A 18 3.96 5.35 3.16
CA ASP A 18 3.60 5.16 1.76
C ASP A 18 2.68 3.95 1.53
N ASN A 19 2.99 2.79 2.11
CA ASN A 19 2.23 1.57 1.87
C ASN A 19 2.23 0.64 3.10
N LEU A 20 1.05 0.13 3.46
CA LEU A 20 0.85 -0.87 4.51
C LEU A 20 0.09 -2.07 3.93
N PHE A 21 0.67 -3.26 4.08
CA PHE A 21 -0.02 -4.51 3.75
C PHE A 21 -0.44 -5.25 5.00
N MET A 22 -1.64 -5.81 4.95
CA MET A 22 -2.18 -6.67 5.98
C MET A 22 -2.88 -7.83 5.28
N SER A 23 -2.67 -9.04 5.77
CA SER A 23 -3.47 -10.20 5.40
C SER A 23 -4.66 -10.32 6.34
N ALA A 24 -5.75 -10.93 5.88
CA ALA A 24 -6.90 -11.34 6.68
C ALA A 24 -7.40 -12.67 6.14
N GLU A 25 -7.84 -13.57 7.02
CA GLU A 25 -8.39 -14.87 6.66
C GLU A 25 -9.89 -14.78 6.36
N THR A 26 -10.59 -13.79 6.93
CA THR A 26 -12.02 -13.53 6.66
C THR A 26 -12.30 -12.04 6.40
N ALA A 27 -13.45 -11.76 5.80
CA ALA A 27 -13.90 -10.39 5.56
C ALA A 27 -14.11 -9.61 6.87
N GLU A 28 -14.70 -10.24 7.88
CA GLU A 28 -14.91 -9.64 9.20
C GLU A 28 -13.57 -9.27 9.86
N GLU A 29 -12.57 -10.16 9.76
CA GLU A 29 -11.23 -9.89 10.25
C GLU A 29 -10.59 -8.73 9.48
N GLY A 30 -10.78 -8.67 8.16
CA GLY A 30 -10.30 -7.58 7.30
C GLY A 30 -10.86 -6.22 7.71
N VAL A 31 -12.16 -6.14 7.96
CA VAL A 31 -12.83 -4.91 8.45
C VAL A 31 -12.32 -4.53 9.84
N GLN A 32 -12.14 -5.51 10.73
CA GLN A 32 -11.62 -5.25 12.07
C GLN A 32 -10.17 -4.74 12.03
N LYS A 33 -9.32 -5.33 11.17
CA LYS A 33 -7.95 -4.89 10.93
C LYS A 33 -7.92 -3.48 10.38
N TYR A 34 -8.75 -3.13 9.40
CA TYR A 34 -8.91 -1.75 8.93
C TYR A 34 -9.18 -0.78 10.08
N ARG A 35 -10.20 -1.05 10.90
CA ARG A 35 -10.60 -0.17 12.01
C ARG A 35 -9.49 -0.01 13.05
N ASN A 36 -8.87 -1.12 13.44
CA ASN A 36 -7.81 -1.14 14.44
C ASN A 36 -6.59 -0.37 13.94
N THR A 37 -6.17 -0.64 12.70
CA THR A 37 -5.02 0.02 12.08
C THR A 37 -5.26 1.52 11.96
N LYS A 38 -6.44 1.95 11.48
CA LYS A 38 -6.75 3.38 11.42
C LYS A 38 -6.69 4.04 12.79
N ARG A 39 -7.19 3.38 13.85
CA ARG A 39 -7.09 3.88 15.23
C ARG A 39 -5.63 4.00 15.69
N ILE A 40 -4.83 2.93 15.54
CA ILE A 40 -3.42 2.91 15.97
C ILE A 40 -2.63 4.02 15.26
N PHE A 41 -2.79 4.16 13.94
CA PHE A 41 -2.06 5.18 13.19
C PHE A 41 -2.52 6.61 13.55
N ASN A 42 -3.82 6.81 13.81
CA ASN A 42 -4.31 8.09 14.33
C ASN A 42 -3.73 8.42 15.73
N ASP A 43 -3.61 7.42 16.61
CA ASP A 43 -3.01 7.57 17.93
C ASP A 43 -1.51 7.90 17.83
N LEU A 44 -0.82 7.26 16.88
CA LEU A 44 0.59 7.52 16.56
C LEU A 44 0.82 8.83 15.80
N LYS A 45 -0.24 9.62 15.51
CA LYS A 45 -0.15 10.84 14.70
C LYS A 45 0.52 10.56 13.35
N MET A 46 0.12 9.47 12.70
CA MET A 46 0.55 9.07 11.37
C MET A 46 -0.68 8.94 10.47
N ASN A 47 -0.66 9.60 9.32
CA ASN A 47 -1.86 9.66 8.49
C ASN A 47 -1.87 8.58 7.40
N LEU A 48 -2.58 7.46 7.64
CA LEU A 48 -2.94 6.50 6.58
C LEU A 48 -4.07 7.09 5.73
N ARG A 49 -3.75 7.33 4.46
CA ARG A 49 -4.57 8.14 3.54
C ARG A 49 -5.64 7.31 2.83
N GLU A 50 -5.29 6.12 2.34
CA GLU A 50 -6.18 5.27 1.55
C GLU A 50 -6.04 3.79 1.94
N PHE A 51 -7.16 3.07 1.90
CA PHE A 51 -7.27 1.64 2.18
C PHE A 51 -7.96 0.93 1.02
N MET A 52 -7.56 -0.32 0.81
CA MET A 52 -8.13 -1.17 -0.23
C MET A 52 -7.83 -2.65 0.06
N SER A 53 -8.82 -3.49 -0.17
CA SER A 53 -8.79 -4.94 -0.01
C SER A 53 -8.99 -5.66 -1.35
N ASN A 54 -8.57 -6.92 -1.44
CA ASN A 54 -8.94 -7.85 -2.51
C ASN A 54 -10.40 -8.32 -2.40
N ASP A 55 -11.01 -8.20 -1.22
CA ASP A 55 -12.40 -8.56 -0.98
C ASP A 55 -13.33 -7.33 -1.12
N GLU A 56 -14.32 -7.43 -2.03
CA GLU A 56 -15.31 -6.36 -2.25
C GLU A 56 -16.19 -6.08 -1.03
N SER A 57 -16.48 -7.09 -0.20
CA SER A 57 -17.26 -6.90 1.03
C SER A 57 -16.54 -5.99 2.01
N VAL A 58 -15.24 -6.21 2.20
CA VAL A 58 -14.37 -5.36 3.02
C VAL A 58 -14.30 -3.96 2.43
N ASN A 59 -14.17 -3.83 1.10
CA ASN A 59 -14.13 -2.52 0.44
C ASN A 59 -15.41 -1.71 0.65
N ARG A 60 -16.60 -2.35 0.68
CA ARG A 60 -17.87 -1.67 0.96
C ARG A 60 -17.94 -1.08 2.38
N ASP A 61 -17.29 -1.72 3.34
CA ASP A 61 -17.28 -1.31 4.75
C ASP A 61 -16.22 -0.23 5.06
N ILE A 62 -15.28 0.01 4.15
CA ILE A 62 -14.34 1.14 4.23
C ILE A 62 -15.10 2.44 3.93
N THR A 63 -14.91 3.45 4.76
CA THR A 63 -15.54 4.77 4.59
C THR A 63 -15.09 5.39 3.26
N PRO A 64 -15.99 5.99 2.46
CA PRO A 64 -15.65 6.48 1.12
C PRO A 64 -14.45 7.42 1.06
N GLU A 65 -14.21 8.25 2.08
CA GLU A 65 -13.09 9.19 2.14
C GLU A 65 -11.73 8.51 2.30
N TYR A 66 -11.71 7.27 2.78
CA TYR A 66 -10.50 6.47 2.99
C TYR A 66 -10.39 5.31 2.02
N ARG A 67 -11.34 5.18 1.08
CA ARG A 67 -11.33 4.10 0.09
C ARG A 67 -10.47 4.53 -1.09
N ALA A 68 -9.47 3.74 -1.45
CA ALA A 68 -8.65 4.02 -2.63
C ALA A 68 -9.51 4.04 -3.90
N GLU A 69 -9.25 5.02 -4.78
CA GLU A 69 -9.89 5.08 -6.09
C GLU A 69 -9.21 4.13 -7.09
N GLY A 70 -9.97 3.19 -7.64
CA GLY A 70 -9.50 2.26 -8.67
C GLY A 70 -9.18 0.84 -8.17
N LYS A 71 -8.91 -0.06 -9.12
CA LYS A 71 -8.73 -1.52 -8.85
C LYS A 71 -7.26 -1.98 -8.79
N ALA A 72 -6.30 -1.12 -9.07
CA ALA A 72 -4.89 -1.50 -9.22
C ALA A 72 -3.94 -0.43 -8.65
N PRO A 73 -3.80 -0.33 -7.32
CA PRO A 73 -2.86 0.60 -6.74
C PRO A 73 -1.43 0.15 -7.04
N LYS A 74 -0.54 1.14 -7.10
CA LYS A 74 0.89 0.89 -7.13
C LYS A 74 1.39 0.88 -5.70
N VAL A 75 2.10 -0.18 -5.34
CA VAL A 75 2.79 -0.25 -4.06
C VAL A 75 4.28 -0.15 -4.34
N LEU A 76 4.91 0.90 -3.81
CA LEU A 76 6.32 1.24 -4.05
C LEU A 76 6.71 1.23 -5.55
N GLY A 77 5.79 1.65 -6.42
CA GLY A 77 5.97 1.67 -7.88
C GLY A 77 5.65 0.35 -8.60
N ILE A 78 5.38 -0.74 -7.88
CA ILE A 78 4.99 -2.04 -8.45
C ILE A 78 3.46 -2.12 -8.52
N LYS A 79 2.91 -2.61 -9.63
CA LYS A 79 1.46 -2.78 -9.77
C LYS A 79 0.98 -3.92 -8.88
N ARG A 80 -0.10 -3.70 -8.14
CA ARG A 80 -0.82 -4.77 -7.44
C ARG A 80 -2.11 -5.10 -8.20
N ASP A 81 -2.25 -6.35 -8.62
CA ASP A 81 -3.54 -6.91 -9.04
C ASP A 81 -4.30 -7.35 -7.78
N THR A 82 -5.35 -6.61 -7.46
CA THR A 82 -6.19 -6.88 -6.29
C THR A 82 -7.12 -8.06 -6.48
N THR A 83 -7.48 -8.36 -7.73
CA THR A 83 -8.39 -9.46 -8.04
C THR A 83 -7.70 -10.82 -7.95
N LYS A 84 -6.41 -10.87 -8.27
CA LYS A 84 -5.59 -12.08 -8.16
C LYS A 84 -4.72 -12.13 -6.91
N ASP A 85 -4.79 -11.08 -6.08
CA ASP A 85 -3.90 -10.83 -4.94
C ASP A 85 -2.41 -11.05 -5.30
N ALA A 86 -1.96 -10.41 -6.38
CA ALA A 86 -0.61 -10.58 -6.93
C ALA A 86 0.10 -9.24 -7.17
N LEU A 87 1.43 -9.25 -7.06
CA LEU A 87 2.28 -8.14 -7.51
C LEU A 87 2.76 -8.43 -8.93
N GLU A 88 2.52 -7.52 -9.85
CA GLU A 88 2.93 -7.63 -11.25
C GLU A 88 4.23 -6.84 -11.49
N ILE A 89 5.31 -7.57 -11.81
CA ILE A 89 6.60 -6.99 -12.19
C ILE A 89 6.83 -7.30 -13.68
N ASN A 90 6.88 -6.25 -14.50
CA ASN A 90 7.21 -6.38 -15.91
C ASN A 90 8.73 -6.29 -16.08
N CYS A 91 9.34 -7.34 -16.62
CA CYS A 91 10.76 -7.36 -16.97
C CYS A 91 10.92 -7.49 -18.49
N GLU A 92 11.50 -6.48 -19.12
CA GLU A 92 11.96 -6.59 -20.51
C GLU A 92 13.37 -7.18 -20.51
N ILE A 93 13.49 -8.47 -20.85
CA ILE A 93 14.79 -9.14 -20.94
C ILE A 93 15.36 -8.84 -22.33
N PRO A 94 16.49 -8.12 -22.45
CA PRO A 94 17.11 -7.88 -23.74
C PRO A 94 17.59 -9.21 -24.34
N PRO A 95 17.52 -9.38 -25.66
CA PRO A 95 17.99 -10.60 -26.32
C PRO A 95 19.47 -10.82 -26.04
N VAL A 96 19.81 -12.04 -25.61
CA VAL A 96 21.20 -12.43 -25.36
C VAL A 96 21.94 -12.48 -26.69
N GLN A 97 22.94 -11.61 -26.86
CA GLN A 97 23.86 -11.69 -27.99
C GLN A 97 24.71 -12.95 -27.83
N THR A 98 24.41 -14.00 -28.60
CA THR A 98 25.21 -15.23 -28.64
C THR A 98 26.50 -14.98 -29.43
N TRP A 99 27.59 -14.68 -28.73
CA TRP A 99 28.92 -14.64 -29.33
C TRP A 99 29.36 -16.06 -29.69
N THR A 100 29.15 -16.48 -30.94
CA THR A 100 29.73 -17.73 -31.43
C THR A 100 31.22 -17.53 -31.70
N LYS A 101 32.05 -18.35 -31.06
CA LYS A 101 33.50 -18.38 -31.30
C LYS A 101 33.69 -18.87 -32.75
N ARG A 102 34.22 -18.03 -33.64
CA ARG A 102 34.58 -18.45 -35.01
C ARG A 102 35.62 -19.57 -34.89
N LYS A 103 35.29 -20.77 -35.38
CA LYS A 103 36.28 -21.84 -35.57
C LYS A 103 37.22 -21.38 -36.68
N TYR A 104 38.49 -21.20 -36.33
CA TYR A 104 39.60 -21.17 -37.28
C TYR A 104 39.93 -22.61 -37.71
#